data_AF-A0A9N9K2K8-F1
#
_entry.id   AF-A0A9N9K2K8-F1
#
_cell.length_a   1.000
_cell.length_b   1.000
_cell.length_c   1.000
_cell.angle_alpha   90.00
_cell.angle_beta   90.00
_cell.angle_gamma   90.00
#
_symmetry.space_group_name_H-M   'P 1'
#
loop_
_entity.id
_entity.type
_entity.pdbx_description
1 polymer ?
#
loop_
_entity_poly.entity_id
_entity_poly.type
_entity_poly.pdbx_seq_one_letter_code
_entity_poly.pdbx_strand_id
1 'polypeptide(L)'
;KSELLDATEEVYEMLEVVETLTSKFSTKISPEDVIDVFSHSNTEKIRKNEYDQLVLCRGVKLYEEKEPTILTPKETAQITLNDLVSKGIIKQEIRLQKSKTIQYLSCSVIITGIKENAKEYVRLN
;
A
#
# COMPACT_ATOMS: atom_id res chain seq x y z
N LYS A 1 3.81 8.70 30.19
CA LYS A 1 3.14 9.82 29.48
C LYS A 1 3.15 9.42 28.01
N SER A 2 2.00 9.12 27.40
CA SER A 2 1.95 8.78 25.98
C SER A 2 1.96 10.10 25.20
N GLU A 3 2.94 10.27 24.34
CA GLU A 3 2.97 11.35 23.36
C GLU A 3 2.30 10.82 22.09
N LEU A 4 1.39 11.61 21.52
CA LEU A 4 0.79 11.32 20.23
C LEU A 4 1.83 11.69 19.16
N LEU A 5 2.16 10.73 18.29
CA LEU A 5 3.03 10.95 17.14
C LEU A 5 2.18 11.27 15.92
N ASP A 6 2.60 12.26 15.15
CA ASP A 6 1.95 12.65 13.91
C ASP A 6 2.54 11.84 12.74
N ALA A 7 1.75 10.90 12.22
CA ALA A 7 2.13 10.03 11.10
C ALA A 7 1.65 10.54 9.73
N THR A 8 1.17 11.78 9.63
CA THR A 8 0.49 12.30 8.42
C THR A 8 1.33 12.17 7.15
N GLU A 9 2.62 12.49 7.20
CA GLU A 9 3.51 12.39 6.04
C GLU A 9 3.75 10.93 5.62
N GLU A 10 3.87 10.00 6.58
CA GLU A 10 4.02 8.57 6.28
C GLU A 10 2.72 7.97 5.71
N VAL A 11 1.55 8.42 6.19
CA VAL A 11 0.25 8.08 5.61
C VAL A 11 0.13 8.61 4.18
N TYR A 12 0.57 9.84 3.93
CA TYR A 12 0.59 10.43 2.60
C TYR A 12 1.47 9.61 1.65
N GLU A 13 2.68 9.24 2.08
CA GLU A 13 3.58 8.39 1.30
C GLU A 13 2.98 7.01 1.01
N MET A 14 2.31 6.39 1.99
CA MET A 14 1.57 5.15 1.77
C MET A 14 0.52 5.29 0.66
N LEU A 15 -0.20 6.42 0.60
CA LEU A 15 -1.13 6.70 -0.50
C LEU A 15 -0.41 6.84 -1.85
N GLU A 16 0.77 7.47 -1.89
CA GLU A 16 1.59 7.55 -3.10
C GLU A 16 2.06 6.18 -3.57
N VAL A 17 2.44 5.29 -2.64
CA VAL A 17 2.80 3.90 -2.93
C VAL A 17 1.62 3.16 -3.55
N VAL A 18 0.43 3.26 -2.96
CA VAL A 18 -0.79 2.63 -3.47
C VAL A 18 -1.12 3.12 -4.88
N GLU A 19 -1.14 4.44 -5.08
CA GLU A 19 -1.43 5.04 -6.38
C GLU A 19 -0.40 4.61 -7.43
N THR A 20 0.88 4.62 -7.08
CA THR A 20 1.95 4.25 -8.01
C THR A 20 1.89 2.76 -8.36
N LEU A 21 1.70 1.87 -7.38
CA LEU A 21 1.61 0.43 -7.62
C LEU A 21 0.41 0.09 -8.52
N THR A 22 -0.74 0.65 -8.21
CA THR A 22 -1.99 0.36 -8.95
C THR A 22 -2.05 1.02 -10.32
N SER A 23 -1.30 2.11 -10.55
CA SER A 23 -1.21 2.77 -11.86
C SER A 23 -0.16 2.16 -12.78
N LYS A 24 1.00 1.76 -12.24
CA LYS A 24 2.12 1.25 -13.04
C LYS A 24 2.06 -0.24 -13.34
N PHE A 25 1.48 -1.03 -12.44
CA PHE A 25 1.48 -2.48 -12.58
C PHE A 25 0.08 -2.99 -12.92
N SER A 26 -0.02 -3.78 -13.99
CA SER A 26 -1.26 -4.46 -14.38
C SER A 26 -1.53 -5.73 -13.58
N THR A 27 -0.57 -6.13 -12.74
CA THR A 27 -0.70 -7.27 -11.83
C THR A 27 -1.64 -6.94 -10.66
N LYS A 28 -2.18 -7.99 -10.04
CA LYS A 28 -3.00 -7.82 -8.83
C LYS A 28 -2.09 -7.38 -7.68
N ILE A 29 -2.37 -6.20 -7.13
CA ILE A 29 -1.67 -5.69 -5.94
C ILE A 29 -2.41 -6.17 -4.70
N SER A 30 -1.73 -6.94 -3.85
CA SER A 30 -2.27 -7.35 -2.54
C SER A 30 -1.95 -6.30 -1.46
N PRO A 31 -2.66 -6.31 -0.32
CA PRO A 31 -2.29 -5.46 0.81
C PRO A 31 -0.84 -5.65 1.27
N GLU A 32 -0.33 -6.89 1.26
CA GLU A 32 1.07 -7.18 1.62
C GLU A 32 2.05 -6.54 0.65
N ASP A 33 1.72 -6.43 -0.66
CA ASP A 33 2.58 -5.73 -1.61
C ASP A 33 2.75 -4.25 -1.23
N VAL A 34 1.66 -3.60 -0.82
CA VAL A 34 1.71 -2.20 -0.38
C VAL A 34 2.58 -2.07 0.86
N ILE A 35 2.39 -2.94 1.87
CA ILE A 35 3.17 -2.89 3.11
C ILE A 35 4.65 -3.19 2.87
N ASP A 36 4.98 -4.22 2.08
CA ASP A 36 6.36 -4.55 1.76
C ASP A 36 7.07 -3.41 1.04
N VAL A 37 6.41 -2.76 0.07
CA VAL A 37 6.98 -1.63 -0.67
C VAL A 37 7.13 -0.40 0.24
N PHE A 38 6.09 -0.06 1.00
CA PHE A 38 6.10 1.06 1.93
C PHE A 38 7.20 0.91 3.00
N SER A 39 7.39 -0.30 3.52
CA SER A 39 8.43 -0.58 4.53
C SER A 39 9.83 -0.82 3.94
N HIS A 40 10.04 -0.50 2.66
CA HIS A 40 11.32 -0.69 1.95
C HIS A 40 11.86 -2.13 2.06
N SER A 41 10.95 -3.10 2.06
CA SER A 41 11.28 -4.51 2.22
C SER A 41 12.15 -5.00 1.07
N ASN A 42 13.07 -5.93 1.34
CA ASN A 42 13.98 -6.51 0.33
C ASN A 42 13.67 -7.99 0.08
N THR A 43 12.39 -8.36 0.07
CA THR A 43 11.99 -9.74 -0.25
C THR A 43 12.31 -10.09 -1.70
N GLU A 44 12.39 -11.38 -2.00
CA GLU A 44 12.55 -11.85 -3.38
C GLU A 44 11.41 -11.35 -4.28
N LYS A 45 10.20 -11.24 -3.74
CA LYS A 45 9.01 -10.73 -4.44
C LYS A 45 9.21 -9.28 -4.88
N ILE A 46 9.73 -8.42 -4.01
CA ILE A 46 10.03 -7.01 -4.33
C ILE A 46 11.00 -6.93 -5.50
N ARG A 47 12.13 -7.62 -5.41
CA ARG A 47 13.16 -7.61 -6.47
C ARG A 47 12.65 -8.17 -7.79
N LYS A 48 11.89 -9.27 -7.73
CA LYS A 48 11.35 -9.95 -8.93
C LYS A 48 10.31 -9.10 -9.66
N ASN A 49 9.52 -8.33 -8.91
CA ASN A 49 8.52 -7.44 -9.49
C ASN A 49 9.08 -6.02 -9.75
N GLU A 50 10.36 -5.78 -9.49
CA GLU A 50 11.05 -4.49 -9.65
C GLU A 50 10.39 -3.35 -8.86
N TYR A 51 9.76 -3.68 -7.74
CA TYR A 51 9.11 -2.69 -6.88
C TYR A 51 10.13 -1.82 -6.12
N ASP A 52 11.36 -2.27 -5.97
CA ASP A 52 12.49 -1.52 -5.42
C ASP A 52 12.93 -0.35 -6.30
N GLN A 53 12.53 -0.34 -7.58
CA GLN A 53 12.83 0.74 -8.53
C GLN A 53 11.69 1.75 -8.66
N LEU A 54 10.71 1.69 -7.75
CA LEU A 54 9.48 2.46 -7.86
C LEU A 54 9.72 3.95 -7.63
N VAL A 55 9.45 4.73 -8.68
CA VAL A 55 9.40 6.19 -8.64
C VAL A 55 7.98 6.63 -8.28
N LEU A 56 7.81 7.32 -7.16
CA LEU A 56 6.54 7.87 -6.69
C LEU A 56 6.02 8.98 -7.62
N CYS A 57 4.75 9.35 -7.47
CA CYS A 57 4.11 10.44 -8.23
C CYS A 57 4.87 11.77 -8.16
N ARG A 58 5.53 12.05 -7.01
CA ARG A 58 6.39 13.23 -6.82
C ARG A 58 7.73 13.19 -7.58
N GLY A 59 8.00 12.13 -8.36
CA GLY A 59 9.21 11.99 -9.18
C GLY A 59 10.43 11.47 -8.41
N VAL A 60 10.24 10.97 -7.19
CA VAL A 60 11.31 10.50 -6.31
C VAL A 60 11.31 8.97 -6.24
N LYS A 61 12.49 8.36 -6.18
CA LYS A 61 12.63 6.91 -5.98
C LYS A 61 12.41 6.58 -4.51
N LEU A 62 11.41 5.76 -4.23
CA LEU A 62 11.01 5.41 -2.86
C LEU A 62 12.18 4.84 -2.05
N TYR A 63 12.91 3.86 -2.59
CA TYR A 63 14.00 3.19 -1.88
C TYR A 63 15.28 4.03 -1.71
N GLU A 64 15.33 5.23 -2.28
CA GLU A 64 16.41 6.21 -2.02
C GLU A 64 16.00 7.22 -0.93
N GLU A 65 14.73 7.23 -0.52
CA GLU A 65 14.19 8.09 0.54
C GLU A 65 14.41 7.48 1.94
N LYS A 66 14.08 8.27 2.97
CA LYS A 66 14.12 7.80 4.36
C LYS A 66 13.03 6.77 4.60
N GLU A 67 13.39 5.69 5.27
CA GLU A 67 12.45 4.69 5.76
C GLU A 67 11.42 5.29 6.76
N PRO A 68 10.21 4.71 6.85
CA PRO A 68 9.21 5.14 7.82
C PRO A 68 9.71 4.97 9.25
N THR A 69 9.49 5.99 10.07
CA THR A 69 9.97 6.11 11.45
C THR A 69 8.87 5.89 12.49
N ILE A 70 7.60 6.10 12.11
CA ILE A 70 6.43 5.97 12.98
C ILE A 70 5.68 4.69 12.67
N LEU A 71 5.41 4.45 11.39
CA LEU A 71 4.76 3.25 10.85
C LEU A 71 5.78 2.13 10.56
N THR A 72 6.92 2.12 11.27
CA THR A 72 7.99 1.12 11.09
C THR A 72 7.51 -0.31 11.35
N PRO A 73 6.76 -0.62 12.42
CA PRO A 73 6.25 -1.98 12.59
C PRO A 73 5.24 -2.29 11.49
N LYS A 74 5.47 -3.41 10.77
CA LYS A 74 4.55 -3.87 9.72
C LYS A 74 3.10 -3.94 10.18
N GLU A 75 2.87 -4.35 11.43
CA GLU A 75 1.53 -4.40 12.01
C GLU A 75 0.88 -3.01 12.09
N THR A 76 1.62 -1.98 12.49
CA THR A 76 1.14 -0.59 12.52
C THR A 76 0.82 -0.08 11.12
N ALA A 77 1.70 -0.36 10.14
CA ALA A 77 1.45 -0.02 8.74
C ALA A 77 0.21 -0.75 8.20
N GLN A 78 0.03 -2.03 8.53
CA GLN A 78 -1.13 -2.83 8.16
C GLN A 78 -2.44 -2.29 8.76
N ILE A 79 -2.42 -1.92 10.04
CA ILE A 79 -3.58 -1.30 10.72
C ILE A 79 -3.93 0.01 10.03
N THR A 80 -2.94 0.83 9.72
CA THR A 80 -3.12 2.11 9.02
C THR A 80 -3.73 1.90 7.63
N LEU A 81 -3.20 0.95 6.86
CA LEU A 81 -3.75 0.60 5.55
C LEU A 81 -5.22 0.15 5.64
N ASN A 82 -5.55 -0.69 6.62
CA ASN A 82 -6.90 -1.16 6.86
C ASN A 82 -7.86 -0.02 7.28
N ASP A 83 -7.39 0.90 8.12
CA ASP A 83 -8.15 2.10 8.49
C ASP A 83 -8.47 2.96 7.26
N LEU A 84 -7.48 3.23 6.40
CA LEU A 84 -7.68 3.97 5.15
C LEU A 84 -8.65 3.27 4.19
N VAL A 85 -8.61 1.93 4.10
CA VAL A 85 -9.58 1.14 3.34
C VAL A 85 -10.97 1.27 3.95
N SER A 86 -11.10 1.16 5.27
CA SER A 86 -12.40 1.26 5.97
C SER A 86 -13.05 2.63 5.82
N LYS A 87 -12.24 3.70 5.75
CA LYS A 87 -12.66 5.08 5.47
C LYS A 87 -12.97 5.32 3.98
N GLY A 88 -12.76 4.32 3.13
CA GLY A 88 -12.97 4.43 1.68
C GLY A 88 -11.97 5.35 0.97
N ILE A 89 -10.83 5.63 1.60
CA ILE A 89 -9.72 6.41 1.01
C ILE A 89 -8.94 5.54 0.03
N ILE A 90 -8.70 4.28 0.40
CA ILE A 90 -8.11 3.26 -0.48
C ILE A 90 -9.22 2.33 -0.97
N LYS A 91 -9.23 2.06 -2.27
CA LYS A 91 -10.18 1.15 -2.91
C LYS A 91 -9.64 -0.28 -2.85
N GLN A 92 -10.48 -1.17 -2.35
CA GLN A 92 -10.17 -2.59 -2.22
C GLN A 92 -11.32 -3.43 -2.79
N GLU A 93 -10.98 -4.53 -3.45
CA GLU A 93 -11.94 -5.52 -3.94
C GLU A 93 -11.61 -6.91 -3.39
N ILE A 94 -12.65 -7.70 -3.15
CA ILE A 94 -12.52 -9.14 -2.90
C ILE A 94 -12.81 -9.86 -4.21
N ARG A 95 -11.83 -10.61 -4.71
CA ARG A 95 -11.98 -11.45 -5.90
C ARG A 95 -12.03 -12.91 -5.54
N LEU A 96 -13.15 -13.53 -5.87
CA LEU A 96 -13.36 -14.97 -5.81
C LEU A 96 -13.04 -15.58 -7.18
N GLN A 97 -12.18 -16.59 -7.21
CA GLN A 97 -11.87 -17.33 -8.42
C GLN A 97 -12.14 -18.82 -8.20
N LYS A 98 -12.98 -19.39 -9.07
CA LYS A 98 -13.20 -20.84 -9.09
C LYS A 98 -12.16 -21.47 -10.00
N SER A 99 -11.35 -22.39 -9.45
CA SER A 99 -10.43 -23.16 -10.29
C SER A 99 -11.23 -24.10 -11.20
N LYS A 100 -10.82 -24.21 -12.47
CA LYS A 100 -11.43 -25.17 -13.40
C LYS A 100 -11.01 -26.61 -13.07
N THR A 101 -9.85 -26.78 -12.43
CA THR A 101 -9.24 -28.07 -12.16
C THR A 101 -9.58 -28.61 -10.77
N ILE A 102 -9.98 -27.73 -9.84
CA ILE A 102 -10.20 -28.10 -8.44
C ILE A 102 -11.44 -27.40 -7.92
N GLN A 103 -12.34 -28.13 -7.28
CA GLN A 103 -13.67 -27.65 -6.88
C GLN A 103 -13.66 -26.62 -5.72
N TYR A 104 -12.54 -25.98 -5.42
CA TYR A 104 -12.46 -24.93 -4.42
C TYR A 104 -12.53 -23.53 -5.04
N LEU A 105 -13.08 -22.60 -4.25
CA LEU A 105 -13.04 -21.17 -4.49
C LEU A 105 -11.79 -20.61 -3.82
N SER A 106 -10.91 -19.95 -4.59
CA SER A 106 -9.87 -19.10 -4.01
C SER A 106 -10.44 -17.70 -3.79
N CYS A 107 -10.09 -17.10 -2.66
CA CYS A 107 -10.44 -15.73 -2.31
C CYS A 107 -9.15 -14.92 -2.23
N SER A 108 -9.13 -13.75 -2.86
CA SER A 108 -8.00 -12.82 -2.82
C SER A 108 -8.50 -11.41 -2.60
N VAL A 109 -7.83 -10.68 -1.72
CA VAL A 109 -8.05 -9.26 -1.51
C VAL A 109 -7.08 -8.50 -2.40
N ILE A 110 -7.58 -7.54 -3.16
CA ILE A 110 -6.76 -6.72 -4.06
C ILE A 110 -6.99 -5.23 -3.79
N ILE A 111 -5.93 -4.46 -3.87
CA ILE A 111 -5.96 -3.00 -3.84
C ILE A 111 -6.08 -2.52 -5.29
N THR A 112 -7.06 -1.65 -5.54
CA THR A 112 -7.38 -1.18 -6.91
C THR A 112 -7.09 0.30 -7.14
N GLY A 113 -6.72 1.02 -6.09
CA GLY A 113 -6.23 2.40 -6.18
C GLY A 113 -6.66 3.24 -4.99
N ILE A 114 -6.58 4.55 -5.15
CA ILE A 114 -7.05 5.52 -4.16
C ILE A 114 -8.34 6.22 -4.63
N LYS A 115 -9.07 6.81 -3.68
CA LYS A 115 -10.19 7.71 -3.96
C LYS A 115 -9.66 9.02 -4.54
N GLU A 116 -10.46 9.65 -5.39
CA GLU A 116 -10.19 11.01 -5.85
C GLU A 116 -10.06 11.96 -4.64
N ASN A 117 -9.04 12.81 -4.65
CA ASN A 117 -8.67 13.74 -3.58
C ASN A 117 -8.25 13.07 -2.24
N ALA A 118 -7.97 11.76 -2.22
CA ALA A 118 -7.53 11.04 -1.02
C ALA A 118 -6.35 11.71 -0.29
N LYS A 119 -5.37 12.22 -1.05
CA LYS A 119 -4.19 12.93 -0.53
C LYS A 119 -4.53 14.25 0.17
N GLU A 120 -5.55 14.96 -0.31
CA GLU A 120 -6.03 16.19 0.32
C GLU A 120 -6.76 15.89 1.63
N TYR A 121 -7.55 14.81 1.67
CA TYR A 121 -8.23 14.38 2.90
C TYR A 121 -7.27 14.08 4.04
N VAL A 122 -6.11 13.47 3.76
CA VAL A 122 -5.08 13.19 4.77
C VAL A 122 -4.39 14.45 5.26
N ARG A 123 -4.25 15.49 4.45
CA ARG A 123 -3.62 16.75 4.86
C ARG A 123 -4.55 17.69 5.63
N LEU A 124 -5.86 17.48 5.53
CA LEU A 124 -6.88 18.35 6.12
C LEU A 124 -7.43 17.83 7.46
N ASN A 125 -7.12 16.58 7.85
CA ASN A 125 -7.59 15.92 9.07
C ASN A 125 -6.42 15.36 9.85
#